data_AF-A0A7Y5HFU2-F1
#
_entry.id   AF-A0A7Y5HFU2-F1
#
_cell.length_a   1.000
_cell.length_b   1.000
_cell.length_c   1.000
_cell.angle_alpha   90.00
_cell.angle_beta   90.00
_cell.angle_gamma   90.00
#
_symmetry.space_group_name_H-M   'P 1'
#
loop_
_entity.id
_entity.type
_entity.pdbx_description
1 polymer ?
#
loop_
_entity_poly.entity_id
_entity_poly.type
_entity_poly.pdbx_seq_one_letter_code
_entity_poly.pdbx_strand_id
1 'polypeptide(L)'
;PEAPLEAFAIDGALAGAPPPGEGPAIVAIDDCEHLDEARQQRAFQLINHAHARPGTTVIAAGAQPPLALALRDDLRTRLGSGLVYRLQLLGDEEKAAVLERVAAERGVAISSEVVPWLIAHTSRDIRALLRLFDVLDRHAFERRRAITLPLLRELEAAGALIKSG
;
A
#
# COMPACT_ATOMS: atom_id res chain seq x y z
N PRO A 1 7.76 -10.44 14.64
CA PRO A 1 6.93 -9.64 15.56
C PRO A 1 7.42 -8.19 15.54
N GLU A 2 6.94 -7.43 14.56
CA GLU A 2 7.20 -6.00 14.41
C GLU A 2 5.85 -5.34 14.13
N ALA A 3 5.54 -4.31 14.89
CA ALA A 3 4.25 -3.63 14.89
C ALA A 3 4.07 -2.77 13.63
N PRO A 4 2.83 -2.66 13.11
CA PRO A 4 2.46 -1.44 12.42
C PRO A 4 1.10 -0.96 12.93
N LEU A 5 1.14 0.16 13.65
CA LEU A 5 0.06 1.14 13.71
C LEU A 5 0.70 2.39 14.33
N GLU A 6 1.78 2.85 13.70
CA GLU A 6 2.17 4.24 13.85
C GLU A 6 1.15 5.03 13.04
N ALA A 7 0.16 5.58 13.75
CA ALA A 7 -0.68 6.62 13.18
C ALA A 7 0.25 7.75 12.76
N PHE A 8 0.57 7.83 11.46
CA PHE A 8 1.28 8.97 10.91
C PHE A 8 0.33 10.16 10.94
N ALA A 9 0.39 10.93 12.02
CA ALA A 9 0.08 12.34 11.95
C ALA A 9 1.22 12.97 11.13
N ILE A 10 0.91 13.61 10.00
CA ILE A 10 1.92 14.26 9.16
C ILE A 10 2.60 15.44 9.91
N ASP A 11 2.13 15.78 11.12
CA ASP A 11 2.80 16.72 12.04
C ASP A 11 3.08 16.15 13.44
N GLY A 12 3.37 14.84 13.54
CA GLY A 12 3.97 14.21 14.73
C GLY A 12 3.32 14.56 16.07
N ALA A 13 2.35 13.77 16.53
CA ALA A 13 2.00 13.75 17.97
C ALA A 13 1.12 12.57 18.38
N LEU A 14 1.74 11.56 18.98
CA LEU A 14 1.11 10.75 20.01
C LEU A 14 1.63 11.29 21.36
N ALA A 15 0.71 11.93 22.11
CA ALA A 15 0.92 12.77 23.31
C ALA A 15 1.64 14.10 23.03
N GLY A 16 0.90 15.22 23.09
CA GLY A 16 1.39 16.55 22.72
C GLY A 16 1.05 16.94 21.28
N ALA A 17 -0.24 16.92 20.92
CA ALA A 17 -0.72 17.45 19.63
C ALA A 17 -0.04 18.80 19.33
N PRO A 18 0.51 19.02 18.14
CA PRO A 18 1.25 20.26 17.85
C PRO A 18 0.35 21.47 18.20
N PRO A 19 0.91 22.51 18.86
CA PRO A 19 0.20 23.77 18.97
C PRO A 19 -0.22 24.21 17.57
N PRO A 20 -1.37 24.89 17.41
CA PRO A 20 -1.89 25.24 16.09
C PRO A 20 -0.83 25.97 15.27
N GLY A 21 -0.29 25.27 14.28
CA GLY A 21 0.44 25.84 13.16
C GLY A 21 -0.52 26.03 11.99
N GLU A 22 -0.24 27.01 11.15
CA GLU A 22 -1.03 27.35 9.95
C GLU A 22 -0.94 26.23 8.91
N GLY A 23 -1.75 25.18 9.05
CA GLY A 23 -1.82 24.08 8.08
C GLY A 23 -2.87 23.02 8.43
N PRO A 24 -3.42 22.28 7.44
CA PRO A 24 -4.39 21.25 7.72
C PRO A 24 -3.73 20.02 8.36
N ALA A 25 -4.16 19.65 9.56
CA ALA A 25 -3.68 18.46 10.24
C ALA A 25 -4.30 17.20 9.60
N ILE A 26 -3.47 16.23 9.22
CA ILE A 26 -3.94 14.93 8.71
C ILE A 26 -3.75 13.86 9.78
N VAL A 27 -4.82 13.12 10.08
CA VAL A 27 -4.80 11.91 10.90
C VAL A 27 -4.98 10.71 10.00
N ALA A 28 -3.95 9.88 9.85
CA ALA A 28 -4.00 8.63 9.10
C ALA A 28 -4.09 7.42 10.04
N ILE A 29 -5.03 6.51 9.77
CA ILE A 29 -5.20 5.24 10.49
C ILE A 29 -5.23 4.11 9.46
N ASP A 30 -4.16 3.32 9.40
CA ASP A 30 -4.06 2.20 8.46
C ASP A 30 -4.43 0.87 9.14
N ASP A 31 -4.77 -0.14 8.34
CA ASP A 31 -5.05 -1.51 8.82
C ASP A 31 -6.03 -1.57 10.01
N CYS A 32 -7.17 -0.87 9.90
CA CYS A 32 -8.12 -0.72 11.01
C CYS A 32 -8.57 -2.05 11.64
N GLU A 33 -8.66 -3.13 10.87
CA GLU A 33 -8.99 -4.48 11.34
C GLU A 33 -8.01 -5.04 12.39
N HIS A 34 -6.79 -4.50 12.48
CA HIS A 34 -5.75 -4.95 13.41
C HIS A 34 -5.68 -4.10 14.69
N LEU A 35 -6.63 -3.17 14.89
CA LEU A 35 -6.69 -2.36 16.11
C LEU A 35 -7.13 -3.21 17.32
N ASP A 36 -6.23 -3.36 18.30
CA ASP A 36 -6.59 -3.86 19.63
C ASP A 36 -7.52 -2.89 20.39
N GLU A 37 -8.09 -3.32 21.51
CA GLU A 37 -9.07 -2.54 22.29
C GLU A 37 -8.56 -1.14 22.68
N ALA A 38 -7.31 -1.04 23.12
CA ALA A 38 -6.70 0.22 23.53
C ALA A 38 -6.49 1.16 22.35
N ARG A 39 -6.05 0.62 21.21
CA ARG A 39 -5.87 1.36 19.96
C ARG A 39 -7.20 1.81 19.37
N GLN A 40 -8.26 1.01 19.48
CA GLN A 40 -9.61 1.41 19.06
C GLN A 40 -10.13 2.61 19.87
N GLN A 41 -9.95 2.59 21.20
CA GLN A 41 -10.30 3.74 22.05
C GLN A 41 -9.53 5.00 21.64
N ARG A 42 -8.24 4.86 21.35
CA ARG A 42 -7.39 5.98 20.93
C ARG A 42 -7.77 6.51 19.55
N ALA A 43 -8.05 5.63 18.59
CA ALA A 43 -8.54 6.00 17.26
C ALA A 43 -9.86 6.80 17.36
N PHE A 44 -10.80 6.34 18.18
CA PHE A 44 -12.06 7.05 18.39
C PHE A 44 -11.85 8.48 18.93
N GLN A 45 -10.95 8.64 19.91
CA GLN A 45 -10.60 9.96 20.46
C GLN A 45 -9.93 10.87 19.41
N LEU A 46 -9.02 10.33 18.60
CA LEU A 46 -8.36 11.06 17.51
C LEU A 46 -9.36 11.55 16.47
N ILE A 47 -10.30 10.69 16.04
CA ILE A 47 -11.33 11.05 15.07
C ILE A 47 -12.23 12.17 15.62
N ASN A 48 -12.68 12.05 16.87
CA ASN A 48 -13.52 13.08 17.48
C ASN A 48 -12.78 14.42 17.61
N HIS A 49 -11.50 14.40 18.01
CA HIS A 49 -10.69 15.61 18.11
C HIS A 49 -10.47 16.27 16.76
N ALA A 50 -10.22 15.46 15.72
CA ALA A 50 -10.08 15.94 14.35
C ALA A 50 -11.39 16.58 13.84
N HIS A 51 -12.53 15.94 14.06
CA HIS A 51 -13.83 16.48 13.66
C HIS A 51 -14.19 17.79 14.38
N ALA A 52 -13.73 17.98 15.62
CA ALA A 52 -13.97 19.20 16.38
C ALA A 52 -13.08 20.37 15.95
N ARG A 53 -12.05 20.14 15.12
CA ARG A 53 -11.06 21.13 14.70
C ARG A 53 -11.18 21.41 13.21
N PRO A 54 -11.68 22.61 12.82
CA PRO A 54 -11.68 23.04 11.42
C PRO A 54 -10.28 22.90 10.79
N GLY A 55 -10.24 22.43 9.55
CA GLY A 55 -8.98 22.20 8.83
C GLY A 55 -8.28 20.88 9.13
N THR A 56 -8.86 19.98 9.94
CA THR A 56 -8.30 18.64 10.15
C THR A 56 -8.99 17.61 9.25
N THR A 57 -8.21 16.72 8.62
CA THR A 57 -8.71 15.63 7.79
C THR A 57 -8.36 14.28 8.40
N VAL A 58 -9.32 13.37 8.45
CA VAL A 58 -9.12 11.98 8.85
C VAL A 58 -9.11 11.09 7.61
N ILE A 59 -8.10 10.24 7.49
CA ILE A 59 -8.03 9.19 6.48
C ILE A 59 -7.88 7.87 7.23
N ALA A 60 -8.74 6.90 6.91
CA ALA A 60 -8.68 5.57 7.49
C ALA A 60 -8.76 4.51 6.39
N ALA A 61 -8.00 3.43 6.56
CA ALA A 61 -7.98 2.29 5.66
C ALA A 61 -8.20 0.99 6.44
N GLY A 62 -8.80 0.01 5.75
CA GLY A 62 -8.99 -1.33 6.29
C GLY A 62 -9.51 -2.28 5.22
N ALA A 63 -9.46 -3.58 5.51
CA ALA A 63 -9.80 -4.64 4.56
C ALA A 63 -11.29 -4.72 4.19
N GLN A 64 -12.18 -4.06 4.95
CA GLN A 64 -13.63 -4.11 4.79
C GLN A 64 -14.25 -2.72 4.99
N PRO A 65 -15.48 -2.45 4.50
CA PRO A 65 -16.17 -1.22 4.82
C PRO A 65 -16.38 -1.08 6.33
N PRO A 66 -16.46 0.15 6.89
CA PRO A 66 -16.48 0.38 8.33
C PRO A 66 -17.46 -0.49 9.12
N LEU A 67 -18.68 -0.67 8.60
CA LEU A 67 -19.73 -1.45 9.28
C LEU A 67 -19.45 -2.96 9.33
N ALA A 68 -18.57 -3.48 8.48
CA ALA A 68 -18.19 -4.89 8.44
C ALA A 68 -16.89 -5.19 9.21
N LEU A 69 -16.19 -4.18 9.72
CA LEU A 69 -14.99 -4.37 10.53
C LEU A 69 -15.35 -4.86 11.95
N ALA A 70 -14.54 -5.77 12.50
CA ALA A 70 -14.71 -6.29 13.87
C ALA A 70 -14.21 -5.31 14.95
N LEU A 71 -14.72 -4.07 14.93
CA LEU A 71 -14.38 -2.99 15.87
C LEU A 71 -15.51 -2.73 16.86
N ARG A 72 -15.29 -1.84 17.81
CA ARG A 72 -16.36 -1.27 18.64
C ARG A 72 -17.38 -0.51 17.77
N ASP A 73 -18.65 -0.56 18.18
CA ASP A 73 -19.76 0.08 17.45
C ASP A 73 -19.54 1.58 17.25
N ASP A 74 -19.08 2.28 18.29
CA ASP A 74 -18.81 3.72 18.25
C ASP A 74 -17.74 4.08 17.22
N LEU A 75 -16.67 3.29 17.13
CA LEU A 75 -15.62 3.48 16.15
C LEU A 75 -16.11 3.15 14.73
N ARG A 76 -16.87 2.06 14.53
CA ARG A 76 -17.48 1.74 13.23
C ARG A 76 -18.35 2.87 12.70
N THR A 77 -19.24 3.40 13.54
CA THR A 77 -20.13 4.50 13.17
C THR A 77 -19.34 5.77 12.84
N ARG A 78 -18.28 6.07 13.59
CA ARG A 78 -17.42 7.23 13.29
C ARG A 78 -16.68 7.08 11.97
N LEU A 79 -16.06 5.94 11.70
CA LEU A 79 -15.40 5.66 10.43
C LEU A 79 -16.39 5.71 9.25
N GLY A 80 -17.62 5.24 9.45
CA GLY A 80 -18.68 5.28 8.44
C GLY A 80 -19.38 6.63 8.27
N SER A 81 -19.12 7.62 9.13
CA SER A 81 -19.74 8.95 9.05
C SER A 81 -19.12 9.88 7.99
N GLY A 82 -17.94 9.53 7.50
CA GLY A 82 -17.24 10.23 6.42
C GLY A 82 -17.47 9.59 5.04
N LEU A 83 -16.62 9.96 4.08
CA LEU A 83 -16.61 9.35 2.76
C LEU A 83 -16.00 7.94 2.83
N VAL A 84 -16.71 6.95 2.27
CA VAL A 84 -16.25 5.56 2.22
C VAL A 84 -16.05 5.16 0.76
N TYR A 85 -14.79 4.88 0.39
CA TYR A 85 -14.42 4.42 -0.94
C TYR A 85 -13.90 2.99 -0.90
N ARG A 86 -14.14 2.24 -1.98
CA ARG A 86 -13.54 0.93 -2.20
C ARG A 86 -12.43 1.07 -3.24
N LEU A 87 -11.19 0.77 -2.84
CA LEU A 87 -10.09 0.63 -3.79
C LEU A 87 -10.34 -0.58 -4.68
N GLN A 88 -10.35 -0.36 -5.99
CA GLN A 88 -10.42 -1.43 -6.98
C GLN A 88 -9.01 -1.98 -7.22
N LEU A 89 -8.92 -3.30 -7.37
CA LEU A 89 -7.69 -3.91 -7.84
C LEU A 89 -7.48 -3.55 -9.31
N LEU A 90 -6.21 -3.42 -9.70
CA LEU A 90 -5.85 -3.17 -11.09
C LEU A 90 -6.25 -4.36 -11.96
N GLY A 91 -6.80 -4.07 -13.13
CA GLY A 91 -6.93 -5.01 -14.24
C GLY A 91 -5.57 -5.32 -14.87
N ASP A 92 -5.52 -6.30 -15.75
CA ASP A 92 -4.26 -6.75 -16.36
C ASP A 92 -3.64 -5.67 -17.27
N GLU A 93 -4.44 -4.90 -17.99
CA GLU A 93 -3.97 -3.75 -18.78
C GLU A 93 -3.36 -2.65 -17.90
N GLU A 94 -4.00 -2.35 -16.77
CA GLU A 94 -3.49 -1.35 -15.83
C GLU A 94 -2.21 -1.81 -15.14
N LYS A 95 -2.09 -3.11 -14.81
CA LYS A 95 -0.83 -3.69 -14.31
C LYS A 95 0.29 -3.58 -15.34
N ALA A 96 -0.01 -3.85 -16.61
CA ALA A 96 0.97 -3.73 -17.68
C ALA A 96 1.49 -2.29 -17.77
N ALA A 97 0.57 -1.32 -17.81
CA ALA A 97 0.91 0.10 -17.85
C ALA A 97 1.75 0.54 -16.62
N VAL A 98 1.45 0.02 -15.43
CA VAL A 98 2.26 0.30 -14.22
C VAL A 98 3.68 -0.26 -14.37
N LEU A 99 3.83 -1.51 -14.82
CA LEU A 99 5.15 -2.13 -15.00
C LEU A 99 5.98 -1.43 -16.08
N GLU A 100 5.36 -1.08 -17.20
CA GLU A 100 6.00 -0.31 -18.27
C GLU A 100 6.45 1.07 -17.79
N ARG A 101 5.59 1.78 -17.04
CA ARG A 101 5.95 3.07 -16.44
C ARG A 101 7.13 2.94 -15.49
N VAL A 102 7.13 1.94 -14.61
CA VAL A 102 8.21 1.70 -13.65
C VAL A 102 9.52 1.39 -14.38
N ALA A 103 9.49 0.60 -15.46
CA ALA A 103 10.67 0.34 -16.28
C ALA A 103 11.20 1.63 -16.93
N ALA A 104 10.31 2.46 -17.47
CA ALA A 104 10.67 3.72 -18.09
C ALA A 104 11.26 4.71 -17.07
N GLU A 105 10.66 4.86 -15.89
CA GLU A 105 11.13 5.74 -14.80
C GLU A 105 12.53 5.32 -14.32
N ARG A 106 12.86 4.04 -14.38
CA ARG A 106 14.18 3.51 -14.00
C ARG A 106 15.18 3.45 -15.15
N GLY A 107 14.77 3.77 -16.38
CA GLY A 107 15.62 3.69 -17.56
C GLY A 107 16.03 2.25 -17.93
N VAL A 108 15.24 1.25 -17.54
CA VAL A 108 15.55 -0.16 -17.76
C VAL A 108 14.90 -0.62 -19.05
N ALA A 109 15.69 -1.18 -19.96
CA ALA A 109 15.17 -1.79 -21.17
C ALA A 109 14.48 -3.12 -20.85
N ILE A 110 13.18 -3.20 -21.09
CA ILE A 110 12.37 -4.41 -20.96
C ILE A 110 11.87 -4.86 -22.34
N SER A 111 12.00 -6.15 -22.63
CA SER A 111 11.42 -6.75 -23.83
C SER A 111 9.89 -6.82 -23.71
N SER A 112 9.19 -6.55 -24.82
CA SER A 112 7.73 -6.51 -24.90
C SER A 112 7.02 -7.80 -24.45
N GLU A 113 7.71 -8.94 -24.47
CA GLU A 113 7.15 -10.23 -24.06
C GLU A 113 7.19 -10.45 -22.54
N VAL A 114 8.01 -9.69 -21.80
CA VAL A 114 8.22 -9.90 -20.36
C VAL A 114 7.01 -9.49 -19.55
N VAL A 115 6.43 -8.31 -19.81
CA VAL A 115 5.26 -7.80 -19.06
C VAL A 115 4.05 -8.73 -19.20
N PRO A 116 3.63 -9.14 -20.41
CA PRO A 116 2.56 -10.13 -20.58
C PRO A 116 2.87 -11.45 -19.87
N TRP A 117 4.13 -11.91 -19.94
CA TRP A 117 4.53 -13.14 -19.26
C TRP A 117 4.40 -13.02 -17.74
N LEU A 118 4.87 -11.92 -17.15
CA LEU A 118 4.76 -11.66 -15.71
C LEU A 118 3.29 -11.68 -15.26
N ILE A 119 2.41 -11.01 -15.99
CA ILE A 119 0.99 -10.96 -15.67
C ILE A 119 0.33 -12.34 -15.78
N ALA A 120 0.69 -13.13 -16.80
CA ALA A 120 0.10 -14.45 -17.05
C ALA A 120 0.61 -15.55 -16.11
N HIS A 121 1.86 -15.47 -15.62
CA HIS A 121 2.52 -16.57 -14.91
C HIS A 121 2.81 -16.29 -13.43
N THR A 122 2.44 -15.11 -12.92
CA THR A 122 2.73 -14.72 -11.53
C THR A 122 1.48 -14.22 -10.80
N SER A 123 1.65 -13.66 -9.60
CA SER A 123 0.54 -13.24 -8.73
C SER A 123 -0.30 -12.13 -9.38
N ARG A 124 -1.62 -12.14 -9.09
CA ARG A 124 -2.56 -11.08 -9.48
C ARG A 124 -2.32 -9.75 -8.74
N ASP A 125 -1.47 -9.73 -7.72
CA ASP A 125 -1.12 -8.55 -6.93
C ASP A 125 0.01 -7.74 -7.59
N ILE A 126 -0.27 -6.46 -7.86
CA ILE A 126 0.72 -5.52 -8.42
C ILE A 126 1.94 -5.36 -7.50
N ARG A 127 1.81 -5.46 -6.17
CA ARG A 127 2.96 -5.38 -5.27
C ARG A 127 3.90 -6.57 -5.47
N ALA A 128 3.35 -7.77 -5.68
CA ALA A 128 4.15 -8.95 -5.98
C ALA A 128 4.85 -8.83 -7.35
N LEU A 129 4.13 -8.35 -8.37
CA LEU A 129 4.70 -8.06 -9.69
C LEU A 129 5.86 -7.06 -9.61
N LEU A 130 5.70 -5.97 -8.85
CA LEU A 130 6.75 -4.96 -8.68
C LEU A 130 7.97 -5.50 -7.93
N ARG A 131 7.78 -6.33 -6.88
CA ARG A 131 8.90 -7.01 -6.20
C ARG A 131 9.66 -7.93 -7.15
N LEU A 132 8.96 -8.66 -8.00
CA LEU A 132 9.61 -9.51 -8.99
C LEU A 132 10.33 -8.68 -10.05
N PHE A 133 9.73 -7.58 -10.50
CA PHE A 133 10.39 -6.61 -11.37
C PHE A 133 11.69 -6.10 -10.75
N ASP A 134 11.70 -5.74 -9.45
CA ASP A 134 12.89 -5.28 -8.73
C ASP A 134 14.02 -6.33 -8.71
N VAL A 135 13.66 -7.61 -8.59
CA VAL A 135 14.63 -8.73 -8.65
C VAL A 135 15.20 -8.87 -10.06
N LEU A 136 14.35 -8.80 -11.09
CA LEU A 136 14.74 -8.86 -12.49
C LEU A 136 15.67 -7.71 -12.87
N ASP A 137 15.30 -6.50 -12.48
CA ASP A 137 16.04 -5.26 -12.69
C ASP A 137 17.46 -5.35 -12.09
N ARG A 138 17.55 -5.74 -10.82
CA ARG A 138 18.84 -5.94 -10.14
C ARG A 138 19.72 -6.97 -10.86
N HIS A 139 19.14 -8.09 -11.25
CA HIS A 139 19.86 -9.16 -11.93
C HIS A 139 20.34 -8.75 -13.34
N ALA A 140 19.51 -7.98 -14.05
CA ALA A 140 19.82 -7.40 -15.34
C ALA A 140 20.96 -6.38 -15.23
N PHE A 141 20.91 -5.53 -14.21
CA PHE A 141 21.93 -4.52 -13.90
C PHE A 141 23.29 -5.15 -13.61
N GLU A 142 23.36 -6.17 -12.75
CA GLU A 142 24.60 -6.91 -12.44
C GLU A 142 25.28 -7.47 -13.68
N ARG A 143 24.48 -7.90 -14.67
CA ARG A 143 24.95 -8.49 -15.93
C ARG A 143 25.08 -7.47 -17.07
N ARG A 144 24.68 -6.21 -16.85
CA ARG A 144 24.60 -5.15 -17.87
C ARG A 144 23.79 -5.59 -19.10
N ARG A 145 22.67 -6.27 -18.87
CA ARG A 145 21.76 -6.80 -19.91
C ARG A 145 20.38 -6.15 -19.77
N ALA A 146 19.59 -6.21 -20.84
CA ALA A 146 18.17 -5.86 -20.80
C ALA A 146 17.35 -6.97 -20.10
N ILE A 147 16.18 -6.61 -19.55
CA ILE A 147 15.23 -7.59 -19.01
C ILE A 147 14.54 -8.31 -20.18
N THR A 148 14.71 -9.62 -20.25
CA THR A 148 14.20 -10.49 -21.32
C THR A 148 13.72 -11.83 -20.77
N LEU A 149 12.92 -12.59 -21.53
CA LEU A 149 12.47 -13.93 -21.11
C LEU A 149 13.63 -14.89 -20.81
N PRO A 150 14.73 -14.94 -21.58
CA PRO A 150 15.89 -15.75 -21.20
C PRO A 150 16.47 -15.38 -19.83
N LEU A 151 16.60 -14.09 -19.52
CA LEU A 151 17.08 -13.64 -18.21
C LEU A 151 16.14 -14.06 -17.07
N LEU A 152 14.83 -14.02 -17.34
CA LEU A 152 13.82 -14.49 -16.40
C LEU A 152 13.98 -15.99 -16.10
N ARG A 153 14.23 -16.81 -17.12
CA ARG A 153 14.51 -18.25 -16.96
C ARG A 153 15.80 -18.53 -16.20
N GLU A 154 16.83 -17.69 -16.35
CA GLU A 154 18.05 -17.77 -15.54
C GLU A 154 17.73 -17.60 -14.03
N LEU A 155 16.87 -16.64 -13.69
CA LEU A 155 16.39 -16.42 -12.32
C LEU A 155 15.50 -17.56 -11.80
N GLU A 156 14.66 -18.16 -12.64
CA GLU A 156 13.90 -19.37 -12.29
C GLU A 156 14.82 -20.52 -11.93
N ALA A 157 15.82 -20.78 -12.77
CA ALA A 157 16.78 -21.86 -12.55
C ALA A 157 17.64 -21.63 -11.30
N ALA A 158 17.92 -20.37 -10.95
CA ALA A 158 18.64 -20.01 -9.73
C ALA A 158 17.78 -20.09 -8.45
N GLY A 159 16.49 -20.42 -8.56
CA GLY A 159 15.57 -20.54 -7.43
C GLY A 159 15.15 -19.20 -6.82
N ALA A 160 15.45 -18.07 -7.47
CA ALA A 160 15.13 -16.72 -7.00
C ALA A 160 13.66 -16.33 -7.22
N LEU A 161 12.94 -17.10 -8.06
CA LEU A 161 11.51 -16.90 -8.30
C LEU A 161 10.69 -17.63 -7.24
N ILE A 162 10.30 -16.88 -6.21
CA ILE A 162 9.31 -17.35 -5.23
C ILE A 162 7.97 -17.44 -5.98
N LYS A 163 7.51 -18.68 -6.23
CA LYS A 163 6.15 -18.95 -6.70
C LYS A 163 5.18 -18.45 -5.62
N SER A 164 4.65 -17.25 -5.83
CA SER A 164 3.61 -16.68 -4.98
C SER A 164 2.29 -17.35 -5.39
N GLY A 165 1.96 -18.44 -4.72
CA GLY A 165 0.63 -19.05 -4.76
C GLY A 165 -0.37 -18.25 -3.95
#